data_AF-A0A662NYJ5-F1
#
_entry.id   AF-A0A662NYJ5-F1
#
_cell.length_a   1.000
_cell.length_b   1.000
_cell.length_c   1.000
_cell.angle_alpha   90.00
_cell.angle_beta   90.00
_cell.angle_gamma   90.00
#
_symmetry.space_group_name_H-M   'P 1'
#
loop_
_entity.id
_entity.type
_entity.pdbx_description
1 polymer ?
#
loop_
_entity_poly.entity_id
_entity_poly.type
_entity_poly.pdbx_seq_one_letter_code
_entity_poly.pdbx_strand_id
1 'polypeptide(L)'
;MRRFDLAVLLILVIVSLPTGLKFITQSEYVFEYRIYDAVKKAIELNQEGKLIHLEIEGYYTRSKQKGKLEGYFLDGISGRLRVLTENETVVSIGGQYAYIEDFASIKIKMRALDKEEEIFILKNVENPTELLEKVKEIREEEKCDLIYVEGVIGFEKESSPSEIAELNSKVSWSEGGLGLSLVLYPNGILATLEKTSIKGLEFLSGLSYDRVHVGRCRVHCVKVM
;
A
#
# COMPACT_ATOMS: atom_id res chain seq x y z
N MET A 1 -15.74 38.96 -54.16
CA MET A 1 -15.16 38.59 -52.84
C MET A 1 -15.66 39.58 -51.82
N ARG A 2 -16.74 39.23 -51.11
CA ARG A 2 -17.53 40.13 -50.27
C ARG A 2 -17.84 39.42 -48.94
N ARG A 3 -17.31 39.97 -47.85
CA ARG A 3 -17.89 40.04 -46.50
C ARG A 3 -18.42 38.78 -45.79
N PHE A 4 -18.21 37.57 -46.31
CA PHE A 4 -18.61 36.33 -45.62
C PHE A 4 -17.46 35.52 -45.03
N ASP A 5 -16.19 35.86 -45.32
CA ASP A 5 -15.03 35.10 -44.81
C ASP A 5 -14.46 35.63 -43.49
N LEU A 6 -15.01 36.73 -42.94
CA LEU A 6 -14.59 37.27 -41.63
C LEU A 6 -15.40 36.71 -40.46
N ALA A 7 -16.55 36.10 -40.73
CA ALA A 7 -17.45 35.55 -39.71
C ALA A 7 -17.06 34.13 -39.24
N VAL A 8 -16.19 33.44 -39.97
CA VAL A 8 -15.66 32.11 -39.59
C VAL A 8 -14.39 32.23 -38.73
N LEU A 9 -13.77 33.41 -38.67
CA LEU A 9 -12.59 33.65 -37.84
C LEU A 9 -12.90 34.22 -36.45
N LEU A 10 -14.18 34.47 -36.14
CA LEU A 10 -14.64 35.05 -34.87
C LEU A 10 -15.49 34.08 -34.03
N ILE A 11 -15.20 32.78 -34.16
CA ILE A 11 -15.73 31.68 -33.32
C ILE A 11 -14.60 30.98 -32.53
N LEU A 12 -13.36 31.46 -32.61
CA LEU A 12 -12.20 30.77 -32.02
C LEU A 12 -11.58 31.43 -30.78
N VAL A 13 -12.10 32.56 -30.29
CA VAL A 13 -11.59 33.19 -29.05
C VAL A 13 -12.75 33.90 -28.35
N ILE A 14 -12.88 33.68 -27.03
CA ILE A 14 -13.95 34.15 -26.12
C ILE A 14 -15.20 33.24 -26.21
N VAL A 15 -15.30 32.13 -25.48
CA VAL A 15 -15.22 32.06 -24.02
C VAL A 15 -14.44 30.80 -23.62
N SER A 16 -13.15 30.99 -23.38
CA SER A 16 -12.46 30.26 -22.32
C SER A 16 -13.20 30.56 -21.03
N LEU A 17 -14.24 29.80 -20.73
CA LEU A 17 -14.68 29.63 -19.37
C LEU A 17 -13.54 28.82 -18.75
N PRO A 18 -12.76 29.37 -17.80
CA PRO A 18 -12.22 28.49 -16.81
C PRO A 18 -13.48 28.01 -16.07
N THR A 19 -14.06 26.88 -16.48
CA THR A 19 -14.83 26.09 -15.53
C THR A 19 -13.81 25.54 -14.55
N GLY A 20 -13.30 26.43 -13.69
CA GLY A 20 -12.91 26.13 -12.34
C GLY A 20 -14.16 25.67 -11.61
N LEU A 21 -14.59 24.45 -11.96
CA LEU A 21 -15.38 23.62 -11.09
C LEU A 21 -14.38 22.62 -10.52
N LYS A 22 -13.54 23.11 -9.60
CA LYS A 22 -12.97 22.25 -8.56
C LYS A 22 -14.14 21.82 -7.68
N PHE A 23 -14.87 20.80 -8.12
CA PHE A 23 -15.65 19.99 -7.19
C PHE A 23 -14.67 19.06 -6.48
N ILE A 24 -13.88 19.60 -5.55
CA ILE A 24 -13.25 18.76 -4.54
C ILE A 24 -14.30 18.57 -3.45
N THR A 25 -15.29 17.72 -3.74
CA THR A 25 -15.97 17.02 -2.67
C THR A 25 -15.13 15.78 -2.40
N GLN A 26 -14.19 15.88 -1.46
CA GLN A 26 -13.61 14.67 -0.86
C GLN A 26 -14.80 13.82 -0.44
N SER A 27 -15.04 12.74 -1.18
CA SER A 27 -16.22 11.93 -0.97
C SER A 27 -15.93 11.05 0.23
N GLU A 28 -16.59 11.37 1.34
CA GLU A 28 -16.52 10.55 2.55
C GLU A 28 -17.57 9.44 2.45
N TYR A 29 -17.13 8.20 2.66
CA TYR A 29 -18.00 7.03 2.69
C TYR A 29 -17.89 6.35 4.05
N VAL A 30 -19.00 6.01 4.66
CA VAL A 30 -19.04 5.38 5.98
C VAL A 30 -19.75 4.04 5.88
N PHE A 31 -19.07 2.99 6.35
CA PHE A 31 -19.57 1.61 6.35
C PHE A 31 -19.54 1.06 7.76
N GLU A 32 -20.70 0.73 8.31
CA GLU A 32 -20.82 0.07 9.62
C GLU A 32 -21.20 -1.39 9.41
N TYR A 33 -20.39 -2.31 9.94
CA TYR A 33 -20.53 -3.78 9.83
C TYR A 33 -20.59 -4.32 8.39
N ARG A 34 -20.19 -3.51 7.40
CA ARG A 34 -20.34 -3.78 5.97
C ARG A 34 -18.99 -3.79 5.25
N ILE A 35 -18.08 -4.67 5.69
CA ILE A 35 -16.73 -4.78 5.11
C ILE A 35 -16.75 -5.10 3.60
N TYR A 36 -17.70 -5.92 3.14
CA TYR A 36 -17.79 -6.27 1.71
C TYR A 36 -18.09 -5.06 0.83
N ASP A 37 -19.00 -4.18 1.27
CA ASP A 37 -19.33 -2.95 0.55
C ASP A 37 -18.17 -1.95 0.61
N ALA A 38 -17.51 -1.86 1.77
CA ALA A 38 -16.28 -1.09 1.93
C ALA A 38 -15.20 -1.56 0.95
N VAL A 39 -14.89 -2.86 0.90
CA VAL A 39 -13.90 -3.44 -0.03
C VAL A 39 -14.27 -3.15 -1.47
N LYS A 40 -15.53 -3.36 -1.86
CA LYS A 40 -16.00 -3.09 -3.22
C LYS A 40 -15.79 -1.62 -3.59
N LYS A 41 -16.17 -0.70 -2.71
CA LYS A 41 -16.03 0.74 -2.96
C LYS A 41 -14.56 1.18 -3.00
N ALA A 42 -13.70 0.65 -2.13
CA ALA A 42 -12.27 0.92 -2.16
C ALA A 42 -11.61 0.45 -3.48
N ILE A 43 -11.98 -0.73 -3.97
CA ILE A 43 -11.49 -1.25 -5.26
C ILE A 43 -11.96 -0.36 -6.42
N GLU A 44 -13.23 0.04 -6.43
CA GLU A 44 -13.80 0.95 -7.44
C GLU A 44 -13.04 2.28 -7.48
N LEU A 45 -12.86 2.93 -6.33
CA LEU A 45 -12.12 4.19 -6.22
C LEU A 45 -10.64 4.04 -6.61
N ASN A 46 -10.00 2.93 -6.27
CA ASN A 46 -8.61 2.67 -6.65
C ASN A 46 -8.47 2.46 -8.17
N GLN A 47 -9.45 1.82 -8.81
CA GLN A 47 -9.51 1.68 -10.27
C GLN A 47 -9.75 3.02 -10.98
N GLU A 48 -10.41 3.97 -10.32
CA GLU A 48 -10.51 5.37 -10.75
C GLU A 48 -9.22 6.18 -10.53
N GLY A 49 -8.17 5.55 -9.99
CA GLY A 49 -6.88 6.18 -9.75
C GLY A 49 -6.81 7.01 -8.46
N LYS A 50 -7.79 6.88 -7.55
CA LYS A 50 -7.79 7.61 -6.26
C LYS A 50 -6.90 6.93 -5.24
N LEU A 51 -6.31 7.74 -4.35
CA LEU A 51 -5.78 7.23 -3.08
C LEU A 51 -6.92 7.18 -2.07
N ILE A 52 -7.08 6.07 -1.34
CA ILE A 52 -8.13 5.94 -0.34
C ILE A 52 -7.51 5.97 1.05
N HIS A 53 -7.79 7.05 1.80
CA HIS A 53 -7.49 7.12 3.22
C HIS A 53 -8.62 6.48 4.02
N LEU A 54 -8.26 5.71 5.04
CA LEU A 54 -9.16 4.88 5.84
C LEU A 54 -9.04 5.24 7.32
N GLU A 55 -10.17 5.43 7.99
CA GLU A 55 -10.27 5.45 9.46
C GLU A 55 -11.13 4.27 9.89
N ILE A 56 -10.56 3.35 10.68
CA ILE A 56 -11.17 2.05 10.98
C ILE A 56 -11.29 1.89 12.49
N GLU A 57 -12.51 1.66 12.96
CA GLU A 57 -12.78 1.30 14.36
C GLU A 57 -13.12 -0.18 14.46
N GLY A 58 -12.61 -0.85 15.49
CA GLY A 58 -12.80 -2.29 15.65
C GLY A 58 -11.98 -2.89 16.77
N TYR A 59 -11.55 -4.14 16.59
CA TYR A 59 -10.77 -4.89 17.57
C TYR A 59 -9.57 -5.56 16.92
N TYR A 60 -8.45 -5.58 17.62
CA TYR A 60 -7.34 -6.48 17.29
C TYR A 60 -7.78 -7.92 17.53
N THR A 61 -7.71 -8.76 16.51
CA THR A 61 -8.31 -10.11 16.55
C THR A 61 -7.64 -11.02 17.58
N ARG A 62 -6.33 -10.84 17.81
CA ARG A 62 -5.56 -11.62 18.78
C ARG A 62 -5.79 -11.20 20.23
N SER A 63 -5.63 -9.91 20.53
CA SER A 63 -5.75 -9.41 21.91
C SER A 63 -7.19 -9.13 22.33
N LYS A 64 -8.12 -9.10 21.37
CA LYS A 64 -9.52 -8.67 21.54
C LYS A 64 -9.67 -7.24 22.08
N GLN A 65 -8.59 -6.46 22.09
CA GLN A 65 -8.62 -5.07 22.52
C GLN A 65 -9.28 -4.21 21.44
N LYS A 66 -10.15 -3.30 21.88
CA LYS A 66 -10.74 -2.29 21.01
C LYS A 66 -9.65 -1.31 20.57
N GLY A 67 -9.66 -0.94 19.29
CA GLY A 67 -8.69 -0.02 18.72
C GLY A 67 -9.27 0.84 17.62
N LYS A 68 -8.44 1.77 17.15
CA LYS A 68 -8.63 2.50 15.91
C LYS A 68 -7.35 2.38 15.08
N LEU A 69 -7.51 2.31 13.76
CA LEU A 69 -6.44 2.29 12.78
C LEU A 69 -6.70 3.37 11.74
N GLU A 70 -5.65 4.06 11.35
CA GLU A 70 -5.67 5.02 10.25
C GLU A 70 -4.55 4.68 9.26
N GLY A 71 -4.81 4.92 7.97
CA GLY A 71 -3.85 4.59 6.92
C GLY A 71 -4.44 4.58 5.53
N TYR A 72 -3.65 4.11 4.58
CA TYR A 72 -4.01 4.09 3.17
C TYR A 72 -4.33 2.68 2.69
N PHE A 73 -5.38 2.57 1.89
CA PHE A 73 -5.73 1.34 1.18
C PHE A 73 -4.59 0.92 0.25
N LEU A 74 -4.19 -0.34 0.34
CA LEU A 74 -3.26 -0.97 -0.62
C LEU A 74 -4.02 -1.82 -1.63
N ASP A 75 -4.84 -2.75 -1.15
CA ASP A 75 -5.70 -3.63 -1.95
C ASP A 75 -6.78 -4.29 -1.07
N GLY A 76 -7.67 -5.04 -1.70
CA GLY A 76 -8.70 -5.80 -1.01
C GLY A 76 -9.25 -6.94 -1.85
N ILE A 77 -9.74 -7.97 -1.17
CA ILE A 77 -10.36 -9.16 -1.79
C ILE A 77 -11.32 -9.82 -0.81
N SER A 78 -12.47 -10.29 -1.29
CA SER A 78 -13.40 -11.17 -0.55
C SER A 78 -13.72 -10.75 0.90
N GLY A 79 -13.97 -9.46 1.14
CA GLY A 79 -14.29 -8.96 2.48
C GLY A 79 -13.08 -8.71 3.37
N ARG A 80 -11.89 -8.62 2.78
CA ARG A 80 -10.63 -8.22 3.43
C ARG A 80 -10.06 -6.96 2.77
N LEU A 81 -9.59 -6.01 3.58
CA LEU A 81 -8.76 -4.89 3.15
C LEU A 81 -7.32 -5.11 3.62
N ARG A 82 -6.35 -4.65 2.84
CA ARG A 82 -4.98 -4.41 3.30
C ARG A 82 -4.73 -2.91 3.36
N VAL A 83 -4.24 -2.45 4.50
CA VAL A 83 -4.05 -1.02 4.79
C VAL A 83 -2.63 -0.79 5.24
N LEU A 84 -1.91 0.16 4.64
CA LEU A 84 -0.64 0.66 5.17
C LEU A 84 -0.93 1.77 6.17
N THR A 85 -0.69 1.49 7.44
CA THR A 85 -0.91 2.44 8.54
C THR A 85 0.20 3.48 8.62
N GLU A 86 -0.07 4.59 9.32
CA GLU A 86 0.93 5.65 9.57
C GLU A 86 2.21 5.16 10.24
N ASN A 87 2.12 4.07 11.00
CA ASN A 87 3.25 3.44 11.66
C ASN A 87 4.03 2.50 10.75
N GLU A 88 3.89 2.60 9.42
CA GLU A 88 4.60 1.79 8.43
C GLU A 88 4.36 0.28 8.59
N THR A 89 3.19 -0.12 9.09
CA THR A 89 2.77 -1.53 9.09
C THR A 89 1.63 -1.70 8.13
N VAL A 90 1.69 -2.75 7.33
CA VAL A 90 0.54 -3.22 6.58
C VAL A 90 -0.36 -3.98 7.55
N VAL A 91 -1.68 -3.85 7.46
CA VAL A 91 -2.61 -4.53 8.37
C VAL A 91 -3.73 -5.11 7.53
N SER A 92 -4.04 -6.39 7.74
CA SER A 92 -5.21 -7.04 7.17
C SER A 92 -6.45 -6.75 8.03
N ILE A 93 -7.51 -6.27 7.39
CA ILE A 93 -8.76 -5.88 8.05
C ILE A 93 -9.88 -6.75 7.50
N GLY A 94 -10.55 -7.48 8.39
CA GLY A 94 -11.75 -8.25 8.07
C GLY A 94 -13.02 -7.61 8.64
N GLY A 95 -14.15 -8.30 8.47
CA GLY A 95 -15.42 -7.90 9.07
C GLY A 95 -15.48 -8.10 10.58
N GLN A 96 -16.64 -7.83 11.18
CA GLN A 96 -16.85 -7.89 12.64
C GLN A 96 -16.46 -9.23 13.29
N TYR A 97 -16.60 -10.33 12.55
CA TYR A 97 -16.32 -11.69 13.04
C TYR A 97 -14.98 -12.26 12.54
N ALA A 98 -14.11 -11.40 12.01
CA ALA A 98 -12.79 -11.80 11.55
C ALA A 98 -11.96 -12.40 12.71
N TYR A 99 -11.30 -13.51 12.41
CA TYR A 99 -10.40 -14.20 13.34
C TYR A 99 -9.05 -14.58 12.71
N ILE A 100 -8.95 -14.51 11.37
CA ILE A 100 -7.71 -14.76 10.62
C ILE A 100 -6.97 -13.45 10.41
N GLU A 101 -7.68 -12.38 10.06
CA GLU A 101 -7.12 -11.05 9.83
C GLU A 101 -6.56 -10.42 11.12
N ASP A 102 -5.72 -9.41 11.00
CA ASP A 102 -5.10 -8.69 12.12
C ASP A 102 -6.13 -7.87 12.92
N PHE A 103 -7.13 -7.33 12.22
CA PHE A 103 -8.14 -6.45 12.79
C PHE A 103 -9.56 -6.79 12.30
N ALA A 104 -10.50 -6.88 13.24
CA ALA A 104 -11.93 -7.04 12.96
C ALA A 104 -12.61 -5.67 12.98
N SER A 105 -13.07 -5.20 11.82
CA SER A 105 -13.71 -3.89 11.69
C SER A 105 -15.17 -3.88 12.14
N ILE A 106 -15.55 -2.81 12.83
CA ILE A 106 -16.94 -2.44 13.12
C ILE A 106 -17.36 -1.30 12.21
N LYS A 107 -16.49 -0.31 12.02
CA LYS A 107 -16.78 0.89 11.26
C LYS A 107 -15.57 1.26 10.43
N ILE A 108 -15.81 1.59 9.17
CA ILE A 108 -14.80 2.05 8.22
C ILE A 108 -15.29 3.37 7.64
N LYS A 109 -14.50 4.42 7.77
CA LYS A 109 -14.65 5.64 7.01
C LYS A 109 -13.59 5.68 5.92
N MET A 110 -14.00 6.10 4.73
CA MET A 110 -13.15 6.24 3.56
C MET A 110 -13.17 7.68 3.09
N ARG A 111 -12.00 8.22 2.79
CA ARG A 111 -11.85 9.47 2.05
C ARG A 111 -11.10 9.18 0.76
N ALA A 112 -11.74 9.45 -0.37
CA ALA A 112 -11.09 9.40 -1.67
C ALA A 112 -10.31 10.70 -1.91
N LEU A 113 -9.02 10.56 -2.20
CA LEU A 113 -8.08 11.65 -2.41
C LEU A 113 -7.53 11.56 -3.83
N ASP A 114 -7.30 12.71 -4.44
CA ASP A 114 -6.50 12.79 -5.66
C ASP A 114 -5.05 12.48 -5.31
N LYS A 115 -4.37 11.79 -6.23
CA LYS A 115 -2.97 11.39 -6.04
C LYS A 115 -2.11 11.60 -7.28
N GLU A 116 -0.83 11.79 -7.02
CA GLU A 116 0.26 11.59 -7.96
C GLU A 116 1.05 10.34 -7.53
N GLU A 117 1.46 9.51 -8.48
CA GLU A 117 2.23 8.29 -8.20
C GLU A 117 3.45 8.20 -9.12
N GLU A 118 4.61 8.07 -8.50
CA GLU A 118 5.89 7.88 -9.16
C GLU A 118 6.45 6.50 -8.84
N ILE A 119 6.96 5.81 -9.86
CA ILE A 119 7.47 4.44 -9.72
C ILE A 119 8.97 4.41 -10.05
N PHE A 120 9.78 4.17 -9.01
CA PHE A 120 11.22 4.03 -9.13
C PHE A 120 11.59 2.57 -9.34
N ILE A 121 12.36 2.28 -10.37
CA ILE A 121 12.83 0.93 -10.66
C ILE A 121 14.27 0.80 -10.18
N LEU A 122 14.45 0.11 -9.05
CA LEU A 122 15.78 -0.15 -8.50
C LEU A 122 16.35 -1.44 -9.09
N LYS A 123 17.56 -1.34 -9.63
CA LYS A 123 18.37 -2.44 -10.17
C LYS A 123 19.69 -2.48 -9.44
N ASN A 124 20.31 -3.65 -9.38
CA ASN A 124 21.64 -3.86 -8.78
C ASN A 124 21.71 -3.42 -7.32
N VAL A 125 20.64 -3.62 -6.56
CA VAL A 125 20.69 -3.49 -5.11
C VAL A 125 21.36 -4.75 -4.57
N GLU A 126 22.34 -4.60 -3.70
CA GLU A 126 23.15 -5.73 -3.23
C GLU A 126 22.47 -6.50 -2.10
N ASN A 127 21.72 -5.79 -1.24
CA ASN A 127 21.14 -6.37 -0.03
C ASN A 127 19.92 -5.57 0.47
N PRO A 128 19.12 -6.10 1.44
CA PRO A 128 17.91 -5.42 1.90
C PRO A 128 18.20 -4.12 2.66
N THR A 129 19.37 -3.98 3.29
CA THR A 129 19.78 -2.75 3.98
C THR A 129 19.98 -1.62 2.98
N GLU A 130 20.69 -1.87 1.88
CA GLU A 130 20.83 -0.88 0.81
C GLU A 130 19.46 -0.56 0.16
N LEU A 131 18.57 -1.56 0.01
CA LEU A 131 17.21 -1.31 -0.47
C LEU A 131 16.44 -0.38 0.47
N LEU A 132 16.52 -0.64 1.78
CA LEU A 132 15.88 0.16 2.82
C LEU A 132 16.38 1.61 2.80
N GLU A 133 17.69 1.81 2.72
CA GLU A 133 18.31 3.14 2.65
C GLU A 133 17.80 3.92 1.43
N LYS A 134 17.87 3.31 0.23
CA LYS A 134 17.35 3.93 -1.00
C LYS A 134 15.87 4.28 -0.93
N VAL A 135 15.04 3.43 -0.32
CA VAL A 135 13.61 3.68 -0.14
C VAL A 135 13.38 4.85 0.81
N LYS A 136 14.16 4.97 1.89
CA LYS A 136 14.10 6.10 2.82
C LYS A 136 14.53 7.41 2.15
N GLU A 137 15.62 7.38 1.36
CA GLU A 137 16.07 8.53 0.56
C GLU A 137 14.96 9.00 -0.40
N ILE A 138 14.39 8.10 -1.19
CA ILE A 138 13.27 8.42 -2.10
C ILE A 138 12.11 9.06 -1.33
N ARG A 139 11.73 8.52 -0.17
CA ARG A 139 10.64 9.08 0.64
C ARG A 139 10.92 10.53 1.04
N GLU A 140 12.12 10.81 1.50
CA GLU A 140 12.52 12.13 2.00
C GLU A 140 12.64 13.15 0.86
N GLU A 141 13.25 12.76 -0.26
CA GLU A 141 13.44 13.63 -1.43
C GLU A 141 12.11 13.95 -2.12
N GLU A 142 11.28 12.94 -2.33
CA GLU A 142 10.01 13.07 -3.06
C GLU A 142 8.83 13.45 -2.19
N LYS A 143 9.00 13.45 -0.86
CA LYS A 143 7.96 13.76 0.13
C LYS A 143 6.71 12.89 -0.04
N CYS A 144 6.90 11.58 -0.17
CA CYS A 144 5.80 10.64 -0.35
C CYS A 144 4.90 10.58 0.90
N ASP A 145 3.59 10.72 0.72
CA ASP A 145 2.59 10.45 1.76
C ASP A 145 2.44 8.94 2.03
N LEU A 146 2.61 8.14 0.98
CA LEU A 146 2.57 6.69 1.01
C LEU A 146 3.75 6.13 0.19
N ILE A 147 4.47 5.17 0.76
CA ILE A 147 5.55 4.46 0.06
C ILE A 147 5.48 2.96 0.32
N TYR A 148 5.63 2.15 -0.74
CA TYR A 148 5.72 0.70 -0.62
C TYR A 148 6.56 0.10 -1.75
N VAL A 149 7.03 -1.13 -1.53
CA VAL A 149 7.93 -1.83 -2.46
C VAL A 149 7.32 -3.13 -2.97
N GLU A 150 7.48 -3.38 -4.26
CA GLU A 150 7.18 -4.66 -4.92
C GLU A 150 8.45 -5.27 -5.52
N GLY A 151 8.60 -6.59 -5.44
CA GLY A 151 9.83 -7.26 -5.86
C GLY A 151 10.02 -8.63 -5.22
N VAL A 152 11.22 -9.18 -5.35
CA VAL A 152 11.59 -10.49 -4.79
C VAL A 152 13.02 -10.42 -4.27
N ILE A 153 13.27 -10.99 -3.10
CA ILE A 153 14.59 -11.12 -2.48
C ILE A 153 14.82 -12.59 -2.11
N GLY A 154 15.93 -13.16 -2.60
CA GLY A 154 16.39 -14.48 -2.20
C GLY A 154 17.50 -14.37 -1.15
N PHE A 155 17.39 -15.15 -0.09
CA PHE A 155 18.40 -15.30 0.94
C PHE A 155 18.91 -16.74 0.91
N GLU A 156 20.20 -16.94 0.74
CA GLU A 156 20.85 -18.24 0.96
C GLU A 156 21.30 -18.30 2.42
N LYS A 157 20.81 -19.31 3.13
CA LYS A 157 21.14 -19.54 4.54
C LYS A 157 20.82 -20.97 4.92
N GLU A 158 21.79 -21.70 5.45
CA GLU A 158 21.49 -22.94 6.18
C GLU A 158 20.78 -22.58 7.48
N SER A 159 19.48 -22.90 7.54
CA SER A 159 18.65 -22.61 8.72
C SER A 159 18.22 -23.91 9.38
N SER A 160 18.38 -23.98 10.70
CA SER A 160 17.84 -25.09 11.47
C SER A 160 16.29 -25.12 11.39
N PRO A 161 15.66 -26.29 11.56
CA PRO A 161 14.19 -26.37 11.64
C PRO A 161 13.57 -25.45 12.69
N SER A 162 14.26 -25.20 13.81
CA SER A 162 13.83 -24.26 14.85
C SER A 162 13.83 -22.81 14.38
N GLU A 163 14.85 -22.37 13.63
CA GLU A 163 14.90 -21.01 13.08
C GLU A 163 13.84 -20.80 12.01
N ILE A 164 13.62 -21.82 11.17
CA ILE A 164 12.53 -21.83 10.17
C ILE A 164 11.17 -21.72 10.88
N ALA A 165 10.95 -22.46 11.96
CA ALA A 165 9.72 -22.37 12.75
C ALA A 165 9.55 -21.00 13.44
N GLU A 166 10.64 -20.43 13.95
CA GLU A 166 10.63 -19.10 14.56
C GLU A 166 10.32 -18.00 13.53
N LEU A 167 10.97 -18.03 12.35
CA LEU A 167 10.71 -17.11 11.25
C LEU A 167 9.28 -17.25 10.74
N ASN A 168 8.81 -18.48 10.56
CA ASN A 168 7.40 -18.73 10.28
C ASN A 168 6.52 -18.13 11.37
N SER A 169 6.85 -18.25 12.66
CA SER A 169 6.07 -17.60 13.73
C SER A 169 6.19 -16.06 13.76
N LYS A 170 7.16 -15.46 13.08
CA LYS A 170 7.23 -14.00 12.93
C LYS A 170 6.44 -13.54 11.70
N VAL A 171 6.32 -14.40 10.70
CA VAL A 171 5.78 -14.10 9.37
C VAL A 171 4.33 -14.57 9.20
N SER A 172 3.99 -15.78 9.64
CA SER A 172 2.61 -16.30 9.66
C SER A 172 1.70 -15.53 10.61
N TRP A 173 2.29 -14.80 11.56
CA TRP A 173 1.60 -13.85 12.43
C TRP A 173 1.53 -12.44 11.83
N SER A 174 2.08 -12.27 10.62
CA SER A 174 2.09 -11.05 9.82
C SER A 174 1.71 -11.30 8.34
N GLU A 175 0.89 -12.32 8.06
CA GLU A 175 -0.02 -12.28 6.89
C GLU A 175 -1.09 -11.16 7.09
N GLY A 176 -0.74 -9.93 7.45
CA GLY A 176 -0.25 -8.97 6.49
C GLY A 176 0.44 -7.77 7.13
N GLY A 177 1.14 -7.96 8.26
CA GLY A 177 1.81 -6.94 9.07
C GLY A 177 2.83 -6.05 8.33
N LEU A 178 3.50 -6.63 7.34
CA LEU A 178 4.69 -6.02 6.72
C LEU A 178 4.58 -5.90 5.19
N GLY A 179 3.57 -6.54 4.58
CA GLY A 179 3.42 -6.66 3.13
C GLY A 179 4.43 -7.62 2.50
N LEU A 180 4.72 -8.73 3.16
CA LEU A 180 5.70 -9.74 2.74
C LEU A 180 5.02 -11.12 2.64
N SER A 181 5.47 -11.92 1.68
CA SER A 181 5.21 -13.35 1.64
C SER A 181 6.54 -14.09 1.65
N LEU A 182 6.75 -14.99 2.63
CA LEU A 182 7.97 -15.78 2.72
C LEU A 182 7.72 -17.24 2.35
N VAL A 183 8.60 -17.78 1.54
CA VAL A 183 8.70 -19.22 1.27
C VAL A 183 10.03 -19.71 1.82
N LEU A 184 9.97 -20.66 2.75
CA LEU A 184 11.15 -21.21 3.41
C LEU A 184 11.58 -22.51 2.73
N TYR A 185 12.87 -22.59 2.42
CA TYR A 185 13.55 -23.77 1.88
C TYR A 185 14.60 -24.26 2.88
N PRO A 186 15.04 -25.52 2.81
CA PRO A 186 16.08 -26.04 3.70
C PRO A 186 17.37 -25.19 3.74
N ASN A 187 17.72 -24.58 2.60
CA ASN A 187 18.98 -23.83 2.43
C ASN A 187 18.75 -22.35 2.09
N GLY A 188 17.55 -21.82 2.33
CA GLY A 188 17.29 -20.42 2.01
C GLY A 188 15.85 -19.97 2.22
N ILE A 189 15.64 -18.68 1.98
CA ILE A 189 14.37 -17.99 2.14
C ILE A 189 14.11 -17.19 0.88
N LEU A 190 12.90 -17.30 0.33
CA LEU A 190 12.44 -16.42 -0.73
C LEU A 190 11.41 -15.46 -0.14
N ALA A 191 11.71 -14.17 -0.16
CA ALA A 191 10.80 -13.10 0.25
C ALA A 191 10.21 -12.42 -0.98
N THR A 192 8.91 -12.57 -1.18
CA THR A 192 8.15 -11.77 -2.15
C THR A 192 7.68 -10.51 -1.46
N LEU A 193 8.05 -9.36 -2.04
CA LEU A 193 7.62 -8.05 -1.58
C LEU A 193 6.28 -7.74 -2.23
N GLU A 194 5.19 -7.83 -1.47
CA GLU A 194 3.82 -7.60 -1.94
C GLU A 194 3.32 -6.28 -1.35
N LYS A 195 3.73 -5.14 -1.93
CA LYS A 195 3.52 -3.80 -1.34
C LYS A 195 4.08 -3.74 0.09
N THR A 196 5.35 -4.12 0.20
CA THR A 196 6.11 -4.13 1.44
C THR A 196 6.33 -2.71 1.96
N SER A 197 6.05 -2.53 3.25
CA SER A 197 6.30 -1.28 3.99
C SER A 197 7.76 -1.10 4.36
N ILE A 198 8.14 0.10 4.84
CA ILE A 198 9.49 0.34 5.38
C ILE A 198 9.81 -0.62 6.54
N LYS A 199 8.87 -0.89 7.45
CA LYS A 199 9.12 -1.88 8.52
C LYS A 199 9.33 -3.29 7.99
N GLY A 200 8.69 -3.64 6.87
CA GLY A 200 8.94 -4.91 6.21
C GLY A 200 10.36 -5.03 5.71
N LEU A 201 10.90 -3.95 5.14
CA LEU A 201 12.30 -3.89 4.75
C LEU A 201 13.24 -3.91 5.96
N GLU A 202 12.92 -3.19 7.05
CA GLU A 202 13.69 -3.25 8.31
C GLU A 202 13.74 -4.66 8.89
N PHE A 203 12.62 -5.40 8.85
CA PHE A 203 12.59 -6.80 9.24
C PHE A 203 13.55 -7.65 8.38
N LEU A 204 13.53 -7.47 7.05
CA LEU A 204 14.42 -8.21 6.14
C LEU A 204 15.90 -7.84 6.32
N SER A 205 16.22 -6.56 6.57
CA SER A 205 17.57 -6.09 6.87
C SER A 205 18.11 -6.67 8.19
N GLY A 206 17.23 -7.03 9.12
CA GLY A 206 17.59 -7.67 10.38
C GLY A 206 17.88 -9.17 10.27
N LEU A 207 17.66 -9.79 9.11
CA LEU A 207 17.95 -11.21 8.90
C LEU A 207 19.45 -11.41 8.67
N SER A 208 20.02 -12.42 9.34
CA SER A 208 21.38 -12.91 9.04
C SER A 208 21.32 -13.89 7.86
N TYR A 209 22.24 -13.78 6.91
CA TYR A 209 22.30 -14.57 5.67
C TYR A 209 23.75 -14.75 5.19
N ASP A 210 24.01 -15.81 4.42
CA ASP A 210 25.33 -16.06 3.82
C ASP A 210 25.48 -15.35 2.48
N ARG A 211 24.41 -15.35 1.68
CA ARG A 211 24.31 -14.60 0.42
C ARG A 211 22.90 -14.06 0.23
N VAL A 212 22.80 -12.94 -0.48
CA VAL A 212 21.53 -12.35 -0.88
C VAL A 212 21.53 -12.07 -2.36
N HIS A 213 20.37 -12.31 -2.97
CA HIS A 213 20.05 -11.91 -4.33
C HIS A 213 18.81 -11.01 -4.29
N VAL A 214 19.00 -9.71 -4.44
CA VAL A 214 17.88 -8.78 -4.59
C VAL A 214 17.51 -8.72 -6.07
N GLY A 215 16.27 -9.10 -6.37
CA GLY A 215 15.72 -8.96 -7.71
C GLY A 215 15.47 -7.49 -8.08
N ARG A 216 14.85 -7.28 -9.23
CA ARG A 216 14.36 -5.95 -9.59
C ARG A 216 13.24 -5.54 -8.64
N CYS A 217 13.40 -4.41 -7.96
CA CYS A 217 12.38 -3.84 -7.08
C CYS A 217 11.73 -2.62 -7.72
N ARG A 218 10.45 -2.43 -7.45
CA ARG A 218 9.67 -1.23 -7.79
C ARG A 218 9.29 -0.54 -6.50
N VAL A 219 9.67 0.72 -6.36
CA VAL A 219 9.30 1.57 -5.24
C VAL A 219 8.21 2.50 -5.72
N HIS A 220 7.04 2.43 -5.10
CA HIS A 220 5.90 3.27 -5.41
C HIS A 220 5.88 4.42 -4.40
N CYS A 221 6.08 5.65 -4.87
CA CYS A 221 5.93 6.87 -4.10
C CYS A 221 4.62 7.53 -4.48
N VAL A 222 3.72 7.72 -3.52
CA VAL A 222 2.39 8.30 -3.75
C VAL A 222 2.25 9.58 -2.93
N LYS A 223 1.76 10.65 -3.56
CA LYS A 223 1.55 11.98 -2.98
C LYS A 223 0.08 12.38 -3.10
N VAL A 224 -0.49 12.96 -2.05
CA VAL A 224 -1.84 13.54 -2.04
C VAL A 224 -1.82 14.91 -2.70
N MET A 225 -2.81 15.18 -3.57
CA MET A 225 -2.95 16.46 -4.29
C MET A 225 -4.01 17.41 -3.69
#